data_AF-A0A7S2MDE0-F1
#
_entry.id   AF-A0A7S2MDE0-F1
#
_cell.length_a   1.000
_cell.length_b   1.000
_cell.length_c   1.000
_cell.angle_alpha   90.00
_cell.angle_beta   90.00
_cell.angle_gamma   90.00
#
_symmetry.space_group_name_H-M   'P 1'
#
loop_
_entity.id
_entity.type
_entity.pdbx_description
1 polymer ?
#
loop_
_entity_poly.entity_id
_entity_poly.type
_entity_poly.pdbx_seq_one_letter_code
_entity_poly.pdbx_strand_id
1 'polypeptide(L)'
;ESSGGEQRLGVTQKNEVKLFGGSSRGAEVLFAVQADRPGPIMSGTPVYLKSVGLSRTIDVEGEAVRTRTQDRGTLQRIVVEKLPPTSEVPAACPSIDLKGSEKAWLLRRGVQHALADKQQMAKFLSGHRPHCRELLKEYSKLWEAEWRQGWSSVLSAADAAEDSTGSPA
;
A
#
# COMPACT_ATOMS: atom_id res chain seq x y z
N GLU A 1 26.22 10.72 4.89
CA GLU A 1 25.33 10.30 3.78
C GLU A 1 25.11 8.80 3.87
N SER A 2 23.90 8.35 4.16
CA SER A 2 23.58 6.92 4.24
C SER A 2 23.32 6.41 2.83
N SER A 3 24.31 5.74 2.24
CA SER A 3 24.15 4.91 1.05
C SER A 3 23.08 3.85 1.34
N GLY A 4 21.84 4.09 0.91
CA GLY A 4 20.78 3.09 0.94
C GLY A 4 21.18 1.91 0.07
N GLY A 5 21.77 0.88 0.69
CA GLY A 5 22.18 -0.33 -0.02
C GLY A 5 20.96 -0.95 -0.71
N GLU A 6 21.06 -1.12 -2.03
CA GLU A 6 20.03 -1.78 -2.83
C GLU A 6 19.83 -3.19 -2.29
N GLN A 7 18.70 -3.42 -1.62
CA GLN A 7 18.39 -4.72 -1.05
C GLN A 7 18.06 -5.70 -2.18
N ARG A 8 18.80 -6.81 -2.22
CA ARG A 8 18.60 -7.89 -3.19
C ARG A 8 17.96 -9.09 -2.51
N LEU A 9 16.85 -9.53 -3.07
CA LEU A 9 16.17 -10.76 -2.71
C LEU A 9 16.60 -11.84 -3.68
N GLY A 10 16.92 -13.03 -3.19
CA GLY A 10 17.20 -14.18 -4.01
C GLY A 10 16.28 -15.34 -3.67
N VAL A 11 15.87 -16.06 -4.69
CA VAL A 11 15.15 -17.33 -4.55
C VAL A 11 16.15 -18.46 -4.71
N THR A 12 16.29 -19.26 -3.66
CA THR A 12 17.17 -20.45 -3.67
C THR A 12 16.54 -21.60 -4.45
N GLN A 13 17.33 -22.63 -4.77
CA GLN A 13 16.83 -23.86 -5.42
C GLN A 13 15.77 -24.61 -4.61
N LYS A 14 15.64 -24.32 -3.30
CA LYS A 14 14.60 -24.86 -2.42
C LYS A 14 13.32 -24.02 -2.40
N ASN A 15 13.21 -23.02 -3.28
CA ASN A 15 12.14 -22.01 -3.30
C ASN A 15 12.05 -21.16 -2.02
N GLU A 16 13.15 -21.03 -1.27
CA GLU A 16 13.23 -20.13 -0.12
C GLU A 16 13.68 -18.73 -0.57
N VAL A 17 13.05 -17.68 -0.04
CA VAL A 17 13.45 -16.28 -0.23
C VAL A 17 14.48 -15.90 0.81
N LYS A 18 15.64 -15.40 0.38
CA LYS A 18 16.71 -14.91 1.27
C LYS A 18 17.18 -13.52 0.85
N LEU A 19 17.67 -12.75 1.81
CA LEU A 19 18.36 -11.49 1.55
C LEU A 19 19.80 -11.80 1.13
N PHE A 20 20.26 -11.22 0.03
CA PHE A 20 21.62 -11.40 -0.48
C PHE A 20 22.39 -10.08 -0.41
N GLY A 21 23.46 -10.06 0.38
CA GLY A 21 24.45 -8.98 0.40
C GLY A 21 25.61 -9.33 -0.53
N GLY A 22 25.61 -8.84 -1.78
CA GLY A 22 26.75 -8.95 -2.70
C GLY A 22 26.51 -9.74 -3.99
N SER A 23 27.61 -10.08 -4.68
CA SER A 23 27.62 -10.87 -5.92
C SER A 23 27.48 -12.36 -5.58
N SER A 24 26.23 -12.82 -5.43
CA SER A 24 25.95 -14.26 -5.35
C SER A 24 26.22 -14.87 -6.73
N ARG A 25 27.23 -15.74 -6.83
CA ARG A 25 27.46 -16.60 -8.01
C ARG A 25 26.82 -17.96 -7.74
N GLY A 26 25.54 -18.08 -8.08
CA GLY A 26 24.78 -19.31 -8.00
C GLY A 26 23.59 -19.30 -8.95
N ALA A 27 22.95 -20.45 -9.15
CA ALA A 27 21.71 -20.61 -9.91
C ALA A 27 20.50 -20.03 -9.17
N GLU A 28 20.63 -18.81 -8.68
CA GLU A 28 19.66 -18.09 -7.85
C GLU A 28 19.05 -16.96 -8.69
N VAL A 29 17.73 -16.86 -8.65
CA VAL A 29 17.04 -15.73 -9.29
C VAL A 29 17.08 -14.56 -8.33
N LEU A 30 17.77 -13.49 -8.72
CA LEU A 30 17.94 -12.28 -7.93
C LEU A 30 16.99 -11.17 -8.39
N PHE A 31 16.39 -10.50 -7.41
CA PHE A 31 15.51 -9.35 -7.58
C PHE A 31 15.97 -8.18 -6.72
N ALA A 32 15.96 -6.98 -7.29
CA ALA A 32 16.11 -5.73 -6.55
C ALA A 32 14.72 -5.19 -6.19
N VAL A 33 14.56 -4.78 -4.93
CA VAL A 33 13.34 -4.09 -4.46
C VAL A 33 13.54 -2.60 -4.59
N GLN A 34 12.68 -1.95 -5.38
CA GLN A 34 12.78 -0.52 -5.66
C GLN A 34 11.54 0.20 -5.16
N ALA A 35 11.69 1.07 -4.16
CA ALA A 35 10.58 1.89 -3.69
C ALA A 35 10.22 2.98 -4.71
N ASP A 36 8.94 3.35 -4.77
CA ASP A 36 8.45 4.45 -5.62
C ASP A 36 8.97 5.83 -5.17
N ARG A 37 9.32 5.95 -3.89
CA ARG A 37 9.86 7.16 -3.28
C ARG A 37 11.12 6.84 -2.46
N PRO A 38 12.08 7.77 -2.36
CA PRO A 38 13.24 7.59 -1.49
C PRO A 38 12.80 7.53 -0.02
N GLY A 39 13.47 6.67 0.76
CA GLY A 39 13.20 6.48 2.18
C GLY A 39 12.94 5.02 2.55
N PRO A 40 12.61 4.76 3.82
CA PRO A 40 12.26 3.42 4.27
C PRO A 40 10.96 2.93 3.60
N ILE A 41 10.92 1.64 3.26
CA ILE A 41 9.69 0.99 2.80
C ILE A 41 8.78 0.79 4.01
N MET A 42 7.60 1.39 3.96
CA MET A 42 6.57 1.31 5.00
C MET A 42 5.36 0.53 4.49
N SER A 43 4.45 0.15 5.38
CA SER A 43 3.16 -0.44 4.99
C SER A 43 2.38 0.55 4.12
N GLY A 44 1.86 0.08 2.99
CA GLY A 44 1.23 0.89 1.96
C GLY A 44 2.20 1.52 0.95
N THR A 45 3.53 1.36 1.11
CA THR A 45 4.49 1.88 0.15
C THR A 45 4.45 1.07 -1.15
N PRO A 46 4.27 1.72 -2.32
CA PRO A 46 4.42 1.06 -3.60
C PRO A 46 5.89 0.74 -3.87
N VAL A 47 6.15 -0.48 -4.33
CA VAL A 47 7.47 -1.00 -4.70
C VAL A 47 7.39 -1.69 -6.06
N TYR A 48 8.55 -1.83 -6.68
CA TYR A 48 8.75 -2.54 -7.95
C TYR A 48 9.83 -3.59 -7.75
N LEU A 49 9.60 -4.79 -8.29
CA LEU A 49 10.59 -5.88 -8.26
C LEU A 49 11.29 -5.93 -9.62
N LYS A 50 12.59 -5.67 -9.63
CA LYS A 50 13.41 -5.73 -10.84
C LYS A 50 14.27 -6.98 -10.84
N SER A 51 14.12 -7.82 -11.86
CA SER A 51 15.05 -8.95 -12.07
C SER A 51 16.45 -8.41 -12.35
N VAL A 52 17.43 -8.82 -11.55
CA VAL A 52 18.82 -8.35 -11.69
C VAL A 52 19.43 -8.87 -12.99
N GLY A 53 19.21 -10.15 -13.33
CA GLY A 53 19.77 -10.76 -14.54
C GLY A 53 19.16 -10.23 -15.84
N LEU A 54 17.84 -9.96 -15.84
CA LEU A 54 17.14 -9.49 -17.05
C LEU A 54 17.03 -7.96 -17.12
N SER A 55 17.34 -7.26 -16.03
CA SER A 55 17.14 -5.82 -15.89
C SER A 55 15.71 -5.35 -16.24
N ARG A 56 14.71 -6.20 -16.01
CA ARG A 56 13.29 -5.95 -16.29
C ARG A 56 12.45 -6.02 -15.02
N THR A 57 11.38 -5.25 -14.98
CA THR A 57 10.43 -5.21 -13.87
C THR A 57 9.43 -6.37 -13.97
N ILE A 58 9.04 -6.94 -12.84
CA ILE A 58 7.96 -7.91 -12.76
C ILE A 58 6.63 -7.19 -13.02
N ASP A 59 5.80 -7.75 -13.89
CA ASP A 59 4.40 -7.37 -14.06
C ASP A 59 3.46 -8.53 -13.75
N VAL A 60 2.25 -8.18 -13.31
CA VAL A 60 1.16 -9.11 -13.01
C VAL A 60 -0.05 -8.72 -13.84
N GLU A 61 -0.52 -9.64 -14.66
CA GLU A 61 -1.72 -9.49 -15.50
C GLU A 61 -2.66 -10.68 -15.24
N GLY A 62 -3.70 -10.44 -14.44
CA GLY A 62 -4.54 -11.52 -13.92
C GLY A 62 -3.73 -12.49 -13.06
N GLU A 63 -3.64 -13.75 -13.48
CA GLU A 63 -2.84 -14.80 -12.81
C GLU A 63 -1.43 -14.96 -13.41
N ALA A 64 -1.12 -14.24 -14.49
CA ALA A 64 0.17 -14.34 -15.15
C ALA A 64 1.19 -13.36 -14.52
N VAL A 65 2.36 -13.89 -14.15
CA VAL A 65 3.50 -13.10 -13.64
C VAL A 65 4.65 -13.19 -14.64
N ARG A 66 5.16 -12.05 -15.13
CA ARG A 66 6.19 -12.01 -16.18
C ARG A 66 7.21 -10.88 -15.94
N THR A 67 8.34 -10.95 -16.64
CA THR A 67 9.41 -9.94 -16.62
C THR A 67 9.72 -9.45 -18.04
N ARG A 68 8.82 -8.63 -18.61
CA ARG A 68 8.91 -8.22 -20.02
C ARG A 68 9.34 -6.77 -20.25
N THR A 69 8.97 -5.83 -19.38
CA THR A 69 9.24 -4.40 -19.59
C THR A 69 10.16 -3.82 -18.51
N GLN A 70 10.63 -2.59 -18.72
CA GLN A 70 11.34 -1.81 -17.70
C GLN A 70 10.42 -0.79 -17.01
N ASP A 71 9.13 -0.84 -17.31
CA ASP A 71 8.17 0.17 -16.90
C ASP A 71 7.86 0.07 -15.40
N ARG A 72 7.31 1.16 -14.89
CA ARG A 72 6.80 1.30 -13.51
C ARG A 72 5.32 1.71 -13.55
N GLY A 73 4.54 0.98 -14.33
CA GLY A 73 3.11 1.20 -14.47
C GLY A 73 2.29 0.42 -13.44
N THR A 74 0.96 0.50 -13.56
CA THR A 74 0.02 -0.16 -12.65
C THR A 74 0.24 -1.67 -12.54
N LEU A 75 0.56 -2.35 -13.64
CA LEU A 75 0.79 -3.80 -13.66
C LEU A 75 2.09 -4.21 -12.93
N GLN A 76 3.03 -3.28 -12.78
CA GLN A 76 4.32 -3.51 -12.12
C GLN A 76 4.31 -3.06 -10.65
N ARG A 77 3.26 -2.34 -10.22
CA ARG A 77 3.19 -1.74 -8.89
C ARG A 77 2.72 -2.77 -7.87
N ILE A 78 3.61 -3.10 -6.93
CA ILE A 78 3.33 -3.98 -5.80
C ILE A 78 3.21 -3.11 -4.54
N VAL A 79 2.26 -3.38 -3.67
CA VAL A 79 2.12 -2.67 -2.39
C VAL A 79 2.59 -3.59 -1.27
N VAL A 80 3.54 -3.12 -0.46
CA VAL A 80 3.99 -3.86 0.72
C VAL A 80 3.06 -3.53 1.88
N GLU A 81 2.52 -4.55 2.53
CA GLU A 81 1.64 -4.39 3.70
C GLU A 81 2.21 -5.14 4.90
N LYS A 82 2.20 -4.48 6.06
CA LYS A 82 2.52 -5.12 7.33
C LYS A 82 1.24 -5.71 7.90
N LEU A 83 1.22 -7.03 8.10
CA LEU A 83 0.15 -7.67 8.85
C LEU A 83 0.29 -7.29 10.34
N PRO A 84 -0.81 -6.93 11.03
CA PRO A 84 -0.76 -6.72 12.46
C PRO A 84 -0.36 -8.03 13.16
N PRO A 85 0.54 -8.00 14.16
CA PRO A 85 0.85 -9.19 14.94
C PRO A 85 -0.42 -9.66 15.66
N THR A 86 -0.75 -10.95 15.53
CA THR A 86 -1.98 -11.52 16.10
C THR A 86 -2.04 -11.45 17.63
N SER A 87 -0.92 -11.21 18.32
CA SER A 87 -0.83 -11.10 19.78
C SER A 87 -1.05 -9.70 20.34
N GLU A 88 -1.10 -8.65 19.49
CA GLU A 88 -1.26 -7.26 19.93
C GLU A 88 -2.63 -6.69 19.54
N VAL A 89 -3.66 -7.51 19.42
CA VAL A 89 -5.02 -6.96 19.45
C VAL A 89 -5.29 -6.62 20.90
N PRO A 90 -5.35 -5.32 21.28
CA PRO A 90 -5.67 -4.97 22.66
C PRO A 90 -7.01 -5.59 22.99
N ALA A 91 -7.17 -6.10 24.22
CA ALA A 91 -8.49 -6.51 24.69
C ALA A 91 -9.46 -5.35 24.41
N ALA A 92 -10.59 -5.64 23.76
CA ALA A 92 -11.56 -4.62 23.41
C ALA A 92 -11.84 -3.78 24.65
N CYS A 93 -11.51 -2.48 24.62
CA CYS A 93 -11.64 -1.61 25.79
C CYS A 93 -13.03 -1.81 26.40
N PRO A 94 -13.12 -2.37 27.61
CA PRO A 94 -14.41 -2.47 28.25
C PRO A 94 -14.86 -1.05 28.63
N SER A 95 -16.12 -0.76 28.32
CA SER A 95 -16.95 0.33 28.87
C SER A 95 -16.80 1.77 28.37
N ILE A 96 -16.33 2.03 27.14
CA ILE A 96 -16.69 3.30 26.48
C ILE A 96 -17.67 3.00 25.35
N ASP A 97 -18.93 3.36 25.57
CA ASP A 97 -19.94 3.36 24.50
C ASP A 97 -19.67 4.52 23.55
N LEU A 98 -18.81 4.25 22.57
CA LEU A 98 -18.52 5.20 21.51
C LEU A 98 -19.73 5.36 20.59
N LYS A 99 -19.98 6.60 20.16
CA LYS A 99 -20.98 6.92 19.13
C LYS A 99 -20.56 6.28 17.80
N GLY A 100 -21.53 6.04 16.91
CA GLY A 100 -21.27 5.44 15.60
C GLY A 100 -20.21 6.19 14.77
N SER A 101 -20.19 7.52 14.86
CA SER A 101 -19.21 8.38 14.20
C SER A 101 -17.80 8.24 14.78
N GLU A 102 -17.65 8.10 16.09
CA GLU A 102 -16.36 7.90 16.77
C GLU A 102 -15.78 6.51 16.44
N LYS A 103 -16.66 5.49 16.43
CA LYS A 103 -16.31 4.14 15.97
C LYS A 103 -15.84 4.18 14.52
N ALA A 104 -16.57 4.87 13.63
CA ALA A 104 -16.21 5.02 12.23
C ALA A 104 -14.88 5.77 12.03
N TRP A 105 -14.63 6.81 12.83
CA TRP A 105 -13.38 7.58 12.79
C TRP A 105 -12.17 6.76 13.22
N LEU A 106 -12.27 6.03 14.34
CA LEU A 106 -11.22 5.11 14.79
C LEU A 106 -10.97 4.00 13.76
N LEU A 107 -12.04 3.43 13.20
CA LEU A 107 -11.97 2.44 12.14
C LEU A 107 -11.22 3.00 10.91
N ARG A 108 -11.53 4.23 10.48
CA ARG A 108 -10.88 4.89 9.34
C ARG A 108 -9.39 5.14 9.58
N ARG A 109 -9.02 5.58 10.79
CA ARG A 109 -7.63 5.81 11.23
C ARG A 109 -6.82 4.52 11.28
N GLY A 110 -7.41 3.42 11.76
CA GLY A 110 -6.77 2.10 11.75
C GLY A 110 -6.54 1.57 10.34
N VAL A 111 -7.46 1.84 9.41
CA VAL A 111 -7.48 1.30 8.03
C VAL A 111 -6.79 2.24 7.03
N GLN A 112 -5.82 3.05 7.47
CA GLN A 112 -5.31 4.13 6.62
C GLN A 112 -4.58 3.64 5.35
N HIS A 113 -3.91 2.49 5.38
CA HIS A 113 -2.99 2.12 4.28
C HIS A 113 -2.91 0.65 3.86
N ALA A 114 -3.65 -0.27 4.48
CA ALA A 114 -3.61 -1.70 4.11
C ALA A 114 -4.92 -2.18 3.47
N LEU A 115 -4.83 -2.72 2.25
CA LEU A 115 -5.87 -3.48 1.57
C LEU A 115 -6.30 -4.69 2.42
N ALA A 116 -5.37 -5.36 3.10
CA ALA A 116 -5.67 -6.43 4.03
C ALA A 116 -6.65 -5.97 5.13
N ASP A 117 -6.42 -4.80 5.72
CA ASP A 117 -7.32 -4.24 6.74
C ASP A 117 -8.67 -3.87 6.14
N LYS A 118 -8.70 -3.34 4.92
CA LYS A 118 -9.95 -3.07 4.19
C LYS A 118 -10.74 -4.35 3.89
N GLN A 119 -10.07 -5.44 3.53
CA GLN A 119 -10.69 -6.74 3.25
C GLN A 119 -11.24 -7.38 4.53
N GLN A 120 -10.48 -7.37 5.62
CA GLN A 120 -10.95 -7.85 6.93
C GLN A 120 -12.14 -7.01 7.43
N MET A 121 -12.09 -5.69 7.22
CA MET A 121 -13.19 -4.79 7.54
C MET A 121 -14.42 -5.09 6.67
N ALA A 122 -14.27 -5.26 5.36
CA ALA A 122 -15.38 -5.62 4.47
C ALA A 122 -16.04 -6.93 4.90
N LYS A 123 -15.23 -7.93 5.30
CA LYS A 123 -15.71 -9.21 5.85
C LYS A 123 -16.44 -9.03 7.19
N PHE A 124 -15.94 -8.16 8.07
CA PHE A 124 -16.61 -7.86 9.34
C PHE A 124 -17.95 -7.16 9.12
N LEU A 125 -17.99 -6.17 8.23
CA LEU A 125 -19.18 -5.36 7.95
C LEU A 125 -20.24 -6.13 7.13
N SER A 126 -19.83 -7.13 6.33
CA SER A 126 -20.76 -7.99 5.58
C SER A 126 -21.46 -9.04 6.43
N GLY A 127 -20.99 -9.29 7.66
CA GLY A 127 -21.76 -10.05 8.65
C GLY A 127 -23.04 -9.29 8.97
N HIS A 128 -24.21 -9.79 8.55
CA HIS A 128 -25.53 -9.15 8.67
C HIS A 128 -25.97 -8.90 10.13
N ARG A 129 -25.28 -8.03 10.87
CA ARG A 129 -25.61 -7.59 12.23
C ARG A 129 -26.10 -6.13 12.18
N PRO A 130 -27.15 -5.75 12.93
CA PRO A 130 -27.72 -4.40 12.90
C PRO A 130 -26.68 -3.30 13.13
N HIS A 131 -25.83 -3.46 14.14
CA HIS A 131 -24.76 -2.51 14.49
C HIS A 131 -23.68 -2.35 13.40
N CYS A 132 -23.44 -3.38 12.58
CA CYS A 132 -22.49 -3.31 11.47
C CYS A 132 -23.03 -2.43 10.33
N ARG A 133 -24.34 -2.43 10.09
CA ARG A 133 -24.95 -1.57 9.05
C ARG A 133 -24.90 -0.09 9.43
N GLU A 134 -25.14 0.23 10.69
CA GLU A 134 -25.06 1.60 11.19
C GLU A 134 -23.62 2.12 11.14
N LEU A 135 -22.66 1.30 11.56
CA LEU A 135 -21.24 1.62 11.46
C LEU A 135 -20.80 1.84 10.01
N LEU A 136 -21.24 0.99 9.07
CA LEU A 136 -20.95 1.14 7.63
C LEU A 136 -21.50 2.47 7.09
N LYS A 137 -22.73 2.85 7.46
CA LYS A 137 -23.31 4.15 7.06
C LYS A 137 -22.47 5.33 7.55
N GLU A 138 -22.08 5.33 8.83
CA GLU A 138 -21.25 6.41 9.40
C GLU A 138 -19.85 6.43 8.78
N TYR A 139 -19.26 5.26 8.51
CA TYR A 139 -17.99 5.14 7.81
C TYR A 139 -18.05 5.69 6.38
N SER A 140 -19.09 5.35 5.61
CA SER A 140 -19.29 5.86 4.24
C SER A 140 -19.42 7.38 4.22
N LYS A 141 -20.17 7.98 5.15
CA LYS A 141 -20.28 9.44 5.28
C LYS A 141 -18.92 10.10 5.55
N LEU A 142 -18.15 9.53 6.47
CA LEU A 142 -16.81 10.02 6.81
C LEU A 142 -15.87 9.94 5.60
N TRP A 143 -15.88 8.81 4.90
CA TRP A 143 -15.10 8.60 3.69
C TRP A 143 -15.48 9.59 2.58
N GLU A 144 -16.77 9.79 2.31
CA GLU A 144 -17.24 10.74 1.31
C GLU A 144 -16.85 12.18 1.66
N ALA A 145 -16.92 12.57 2.95
CA ALA A 145 -16.51 13.88 3.41
C ALA A 145 -15.00 14.12 3.18
N GLU A 146 -14.16 13.15 3.56
CA GLU A 146 -12.71 13.20 3.31
C GLU A 146 -12.40 13.21 1.81
N TRP A 147 -13.09 12.38 1.01
CA TRP A 147 -12.90 12.32 -0.43
C TRP A 147 -13.23 13.65 -1.10
N ARG A 148 -14.34 14.29 -0.69
CA ARG A 148 -14.72 15.63 -1.18
C ARG A 148 -13.70 16.70 -0.80
N GLN A 149 -13.15 16.65 0.42
CA GLN A 149 -12.12 17.58 0.87
C GLN A 149 -10.78 17.36 0.13
N GLY A 150 -10.38 16.09 -0.09
CA GLY A 150 -9.20 15.73 -0.85
C GLY A 150 -9.30 16.14 -2.33
N TRP A 151 -10.47 16.01 -2.95
CA TRP A 151 -10.71 16.50 -4.32
C TRP A 151 -10.71 18.02 -4.43
N SER A 152 -11.25 18.74 -3.44
CA SER A 152 -11.17 20.20 -3.41
C SER A 152 -9.73 20.69 -3.34
N SER A 153 -8.86 19.99 -2.59
CA SER A 153 -7.43 20.25 -2.54
C SER A 153 -6.72 19.97 -3.88
N VAL A 154 -7.11 18.90 -4.60
CA VAL A 154 -6.51 18.55 -5.89
C VAL A 154 -6.98 19.49 -7.00
N LEU A 155 -8.26 19.88 -7.01
CA LEU A 155 -8.82 20.84 -7.97
C LEU A 155 -8.23 22.24 -7.76
N SER A 156 -8.15 22.73 -6.51
CA SER A 156 -7.48 24.01 -6.24
C SER A 156 -5.97 24.01 -6.56
N ALA A 157 -5.29 22.86 -6.43
CA ALA A 157 -3.89 22.75 -6.83
C ALA A 157 -3.71 22.70 -8.36
N ALA A 158 -4.68 22.15 -9.10
CA ALA A 158 -4.71 22.15 -10.56
C ALA A 158 -5.00 23.56 -11.11
N ASP A 159 -5.97 24.26 -10.53
CA ASP A 159 -6.32 25.64 -10.93
C ASP A 159 -5.14 26.62 -10.67
N ALA A 160 -4.42 26.45 -9.54
CA ALA A 160 -3.23 27.26 -9.23
C ALA A 160 -2.02 26.97 -10.14
N ALA A 161 -1.97 25.80 -10.78
CA ALA A 161 -0.89 25.43 -11.70
C ALA A 161 -1.13 25.99 -13.12
N GLU A 162 -2.39 26.10 -13.57
CA GLU A 162 -2.71 26.69 -14.88
C GLU A 162 -2.48 28.21 -14.92
N ASP A 163 -2.67 28.91 -13.80
CA ASP A 163 -2.42 30.36 -13.68
C ASP A 163 -0.92 30.73 -13.70
N SER A 164 -0.03 29.74 -13.54
CA SER A 164 1.44 29.91 -13.58
C SER A 164 2.03 29.87 -15.00
N THR A 165 1.22 29.57 -16.02
CA THR A 165 1.68 29.37 -17.41
C THR A 165 1.43 30.57 -18.34
N GLY A 166 1.15 31.75 -17.78
CA GLY A 166 1.03 33.01 -18.54
C GLY A 166 2.36 33.60 -19.02
N SER A 167 2.68 33.34 -20.29
CA SER A 167 3.58 34.04 -21.25
C SER A 167 4.85 34.78 -20.78
N PRO A 168 6.04 34.45 -21.34
CA PRO A 168 7.17 35.36 -21.37
C PRO A 168 6.99 36.40 -22.49
N ALA A 169 7.29 37.67 -22.19
CA ALA A 169 7.50 38.73 -23.17
C ALA A 169 9.01 38.94 -23.40
#